data_AF-A0A7C1E6N2-F1
#
_entry.id   AF-A0A7C1E6N2-F1
#
_cell.length_a   1.000
_cell.length_b   1.000
_cell.length_c   1.000
_cell.angle_alpha   90.00
_cell.angle_beta   90.00
_cell.angle_gamma   90.00
#
_symmetry.space_group_name_H-M   'P 1'
#
loop_
_entity.id
_entity.type
_entity.pdbx_description
1 polymer ?
#
loop_
_entity_poly.entity_id
_entity_poly.type
_entity_poly.pdbx_seq_one_letter_code
_entity_poly.pdbx_strand_id
1 'polypeptide(L)'
;MIRMFSVVMIGLVLLAAFASGGAQTGALEEQSLRILALSTDKDIYSAREEVEILLTIYAPANLSTVEVKVTGVKSSKGVNFVSYSNKTALPAGETRITFTKTLPSCSSCAGISQGTYFIDAAVSSGDTVVTATHSIAITSTANTVIPVNVAVEEVKRWTDNADAEIVVVDLRSAEEYDAGHIIGARSMPLANLSNQTAATVNTSKKIVIYSADGSNSSAASELLMELGFERVYPVIGGLQAWNESGYAVVTTAEETPTAAPGFELALVIAALMAGAYLTWRRR
;
A
#
# COMPACT_ATOMS: atom_id res chain seq x y z
N MET A 1 60.63 39.87 -6.33
CA MET A 1 60.06 41.21 -6.64
C MET A 1 58.60 40.99 -7.00
N ILE A 2 57.69 41.06 -6.02
CA ILE A 2 56.94 42.26 -5.57
C ILE A 2 56.00 42.80 -6.66
N ARG A 3 54.69 42.65 -6.39
CA ARG A 3 53.53 43.55 -6.61
C ARG A 3 52.28 42.65 -6.72
N MET A 4 51.46 42.42 -5.70
CA MET A 4 50.77 43.33 -4.78
C MET A 4 49.85 44.30 -5.55
N PHE A 5 48.57 43.92 -5.68
CA PHE A 5 47.45 44.85 -5.83
C PHE A 5 46.21 44.25 -5.17
N SER A 6 45.86 44.82 -4.02
CA SER A 6 44.57 44.73 -3.34
C SER A 6 43.55 45.58 -4.08
N VAL A 7 42.33 45.09 -4.30
CA VAL A 7 41.13 45.95 -4.47
C VAL A 7 39.88 45.20 -3.95
N VAL A 8 39.45 45.66 -2.77
CA VAL A 8 38.05 45.94 -2.34
C VAL A 8 37.12 44.78 -1.95
N MET A 9 36.92 44.71 -0.63
CA MET A 9 35.72 44.22 0.04
C MET A 9 34.44 44.87 -0.51
N ILE A 10 33.43 44.06 -0.81
CA ILE A 10 32.03 44.46 -0.66
C ILE A 10 31.38 43.39 0.20
N GLY A 11 31.07 43.76 1.45
CA GLY A 11 30.24 42.97 2.33
C GLY A 11 28.79 43.02 1.88
N LEU A 12 28.11 41.88 1.94
CA LEU A 12 26.65 41.82 1.88
C LEU A 12 26.16 40.84 2.95
N VAL A 13 25.78 41.45 4.07
CA VAL A 13 24.59 41.24 4.90
C VAL A 13 24.06 39.80 5.05
N LEU A 14 24.00 39.37 6.32
CA LEU A 14 23.24 38.21 6.81
C LEU A 14 21.86 38.09 6.16
N LEU A 15 21.53 36.88 5.70
CA LEU A 15 20.17 36.38 5.70
C LEU A 15 20.16 35.04 6.45
N ALA A 16 19.98 35.11 7.77
CA ALA A 16 19.45 34.00 8.53
C ALA A 16 17.93 34.04 8.35
N ALA A 17 17.36 33.02 7.70
CA ALA A 17 15.92 32.90 7.55
C ALA A 17 15.52 31.42 7.45
N PHE A 18 14.94 30.96 8.55
CA PHE A 18 13.97 29.88 8.67
C PHE A 18 14.40 28.44 8.35
N ALA A 19 14.64 27.72 9.44
CA ALA A 19 14.36 26.30 9.56
C ALA A 19 12.93 26.01 9.11
N SER A 20 12.77 25.31 7.99
CA SER A 20 11.55 24.54 7.70
C SER A 20 11.72 23.16 8.29
N GLY A 21 11.17 22.97 9.50
CA GLY A 21 10.99 21.64 10.07
C GLY A 21 10.06 20.82 9.19
N GLY A 22 10.60 19.81 8.53
CA GLY A 22 9.83 18.90 7.68
C GLY A 22 10.57 17.61 7.32
N ALA A 23 11.61 17.23 8.05
CA ALA A 23 12.45 16.07 7.71
C ALA A 23 12.94 15.28 8.93
N GLN A 24 12.07 15.07 9.93
CA GLN A 24 12.43 14.29 11.14
C GLN A 24 11.39 13.23 11.51
N THR A 25 10.21 13.16 10.87
CA THR A 25 9.22 12.11 11.14
C THR A 25 9.57 10.79 10.47
N GLY A 26 10.17 10.80 9.26
CA GLY A 26 10.56 9.57 8.55
C GLY A 26 11.79 8.85 9.12
N ALA A 27 12.74 9.58 9.71
CA ALA A 27 13.99 9.00 10.21
C ALA A 27 13.83 8.22 11.53
N LEU A 28 12.80 8.52 12.31
CA LEU A 28 12.49 7.82 13.57
C LEU A 28 11.67 6.54 13.32
N GLU A 29 10.84 6.52 12.27
CA GLU A 29 10.08 5.34 11.86
C GLU A 29 11.00 4.23 11.32
N GLU A 30 12.13 4.59 10.70
CA GLU A 30 13.13 3.65 10.21
C GLU A 30 13.82 2.83 11.32
N GLN A 31 13.75 3.26 12.57
CA GLN A 31 14.49 2.69 13.71
C GLN A 31 13.63 1.92 14.72
N SER A 32 12.37 1.62 14.41
CA SER A 32 11.49 0.84 15.28
C SER A 32 11.29 -0.60 14.78
N LEU A 33 10.95 -1.49 15.71
CA LEU A 33 10.43 -2.82 15.36
C LEU A 33 9.15 -2.63 14.54
N ARG A 34 9.05 -3.25 13.36
CA ARG A 34 7.85 -3.15 12.52
C ARG A 34 7.61 -4.39 11.66
N ILE A 35 6.35 -4.60 11.28
CA ILE A 35 5.98 -5.62 10.29
C ILE A 35 6.01 -4.95 8.92
N LEU A 36 6.91 -5.40 8.04
CA LEU A 36 7.04 -4.88 6.68
C LEU A 36 6.00 -5.50 5.75
N ALA A 37 5.74 -6.81 5.90
CA ALA A 37 4.77 -7.51 5.09
C ALA A 37 4.13 -8.65 5.87
N LEU A 38 2.81 -8.76 5.74
CA LEU A 38 2.06 -9.98 6.00
C LEU A 38 1.32 -10.29 4.71
N SER A 39 1.49 -11.50 4.20
CA SER A 39 0.94 -11.94 2.92
C SER A 39 0.75 -13.44 2.89
N THR A 40 0.00 -13.92 1.90
CA THR A 40 -0.20 -15.33 1.62
C THR A 40 0.10 -15.64 0.15
N ASP A 41 0.33 -16.92 -0.18
CA ASP A 41 0.63 -17.36 -1.56
C ASP A 41 -0.53 -17.12 -2.55
N LYS A 42 -1.77 -17.12 -2.05
CA LYS A 42 -2.98 -16.79 -2.79
C LYS A 42 -3.86 -15.85 -1.98
N ASP A 43 -4.81 -15.21 -2.64
CA ASP A 43 -5.81 -14.36 -1.97
C ASP A 43 -7.13 -15.13 -1.71
N ILE A 44 -7.35 -16.25 -2.41
CA ILE A 44 -8.59 -17.05 -2.35
C ILE A 44 -8.23 -18.53 -2.19
N TYR A 45 -8.88 -19.18 -1.23
CA TYR A 45 -8.66 -20.58 -0.90
C TYR A 45 -9.97 -21.37 -0.80
N SER A 46 -9.86 -22.68 -0.91
CA SER A 46 -10.94 -23.65 -0.75
C SER A 46 -10.52 -24.80 0.17
N ALA A 47 -11.45 -25.71 0.48
CA ALA A 47 -11.20 -26.81 1.40
C ALA A 47 -9.97 -27.65 0.99
N ARG A 48 -9.19 -28.10 1.98
CA ARG A 48 -7.91 -28.86 1.83
C ARG A 48 -6.74 -28.11 1.22
N GLU A 49 -6.90 -26.85 0.79
CA GLU A 49 -5.75 -26.09 0.30
C GLU A 49 -4.80 -25.73 1.46
N GLU A 50 -3.52 -25.67 1.12
CA GLU A 50 -2.49 -25.15 2.00
C GLU A 50 -2.42 -23.64 1.87
N VAL A 51 -2.50 -22.95 3.00
CA VAL A 51 -2.29 -21.51 3.10
C VAL A 51 -0.85 -21.31 3.54
N GLU A 52 0.01 -20.84 2.63
CA GLU A 52 1.37 -20.44 2.97
C GLU A 52 1.36 -18.97 3.39
N ILE A 53 1.82 -18.69 4.61
CA ILE A 53 1.79 -17.35 5.20
C ILE A 53 3.24 -16.88 5.33
N LEU A 54 3.52 -15.73 4.74
CA LEU A 54 4.80 -15.04 4.80
C LEU A 54 4.67 -13.78 5.66
N LEU A 55 5.46 -13.74 6.73
CA LEU A 55 5.62 -12.58 7.61
C LEU A 55 7.05 -12.04 7.49
N THR A 56 7.19 -10.77 7.12
CA THR A 56 8.47 -10.06 7.08
C THR A 56 8.49 -9.02 8.19
N ILE A 57 9.47 -9.14 9.08
CA ILE A 57 9.65 -8.29 10.27
C ILE A 57 10.97 -7.55 10.13
N TYR A 58 10.97 -6.26 10.43
CA TYR A 58 12.19 -5.47 10.57
C TYR A 58 12.47 -5.23 12.05
N ALA A 59 13.68 -5.58 12.50
CA ALA A 59 14.16 -5.27 13.84
C ALA A 59 15.32 -4.26 13.77
N PRO A 60 15.31 -3.17 14.56
CA PRO A 60 16.35 -2.14 14.49
C PRO A 60 17.69 -2.58 15.12
N ALA A 61 17.66 -3.61 15.97
CA ALA A 61 18.81 -4.19 16.63
C ALA A 61 18.54 -5.68 16.90
N ASN A 62 19.55 -6.41 17.39
CA ASN A 62 19.36 -7.80 17.80
C ASN A 62 18.44 -7.87 19.03
N LEU A 63 17.30 -8.54 18.89
CA LEU A 63 16.33 -8.74 19.96
C LEU A 63 16.40 -10.18 20.44
N SER A 64 16.69 -10.38 21.72
CA SER A 64 16.90 -11.72 22.30
C SER A 64 15.60 -12.49 22.54
N THR A 65 14.53 -11.79 22.89
CA THR A 65 13.21 -12.38 23.13
C THR A 65 12.14 -11.60 22.38
N VAL A 66 11.62 -12.20 21.31
CA VAL A 66 10.48 -11.70 20.55
C VAL A 66 9.42 -12.78 20.48
N GLU A 67 8.18 -12.45 20.76
CA GLU A 67 7.05 -13.35 20.55
C GLU A 67 6.37 -12.98 19.25
N VAL A 68 6.27 -13.97 18.35
CA VAL A 68 5.55 -13.86 17.09
C VAL A 68 4.30 -14.70 17.21
N LYS A 69 3.14 -14.05 17.10
CA LYS A 69 1.83 -14.70 17.12
C LYS A 69 1.12 -14.39 15.82
N VAL A 70 0.63 -15.42 15.13
CA VAL A 70 -0.24 -15.23 13.96
C VAL A 70 -1.50 -16.05 14.15
N THR A 71 -2.65 -15.40 14.06
CA THR A 71 -3.95 -16.04 14.25
C THR A 71 -4.92 -15.59 13.18
N GLY A 72 -5.79 -16.47 12.72
CA GLY A 72 -6.75 -16.10 11.71
C GLY A 72 -7.66 -17.25 11.29
N VAL A 73 -8.52 -16.96 10.31
CA VAL A 73 -9.51 -17.91 9.81
C VAL A 73 -10.35 -18.44 10.99
N LYS A 74 -11.01 -17.52 11.68
CA LYS A 74 -11.82 -17.82 12.86
C LYS A 74 -13.17 -18.39 12.41
N SER A 75 -13.48 -19.62 12.82
CA SER A 75 -14.79 -20.23 12.54
C SER A 75 -15.90 -19.62 13.38
N SER A 76 -17.15 -19.91 13.00
CA SER A 76 -18.35 -19.58 13.78
C SER A 76 -18.35 -20.18 15.19
N LYS A 77 -17.53 -21.20 15.44
CA LYS A 77 -17.31 -21.82 16.77
C LYS A 77 -16.21 -21.12 17.58
N GLY A 78 -15.61 -20.06 17.05
CA GLY A 78 -14.54 -19.30 17.69
C GLY A 78 -13.15 -19.91 17.58
N VAL A 79 -12.96 -20.95 16.76
CA VAL A 79 -11.67 -21.63 16.59
C VAL A 79 -10.88 -20.95 15.48
N ASN A 80 -9.64 -20.54 15.77
CA ASN A 80 -8.69 -20.05 14.77
C ASN A 80 -8.02 -21.23 14.07
N PHE A 81 -8.23 -21.37 12.76
CA PHE A 81 -7.58 -22.42 11.98
C PHE A 81 -6.13 -22.07 11.67
N VAL A 82 -5.85 -20.80 11.40
CA VAL A 82 -4.49 -20.27 11.40
C VAL A 82 -4.14 -19.93 12.83
N SER A 83 -3.14 -20.60 13.39
CA SER A 83 -2.65 -20.34 14.75
C SER A 83 -1.18 -20.74 14.83
N TYR A 84 -0.33 -19.75 15.01
CA TYR A 84 1.10 -19.85 15.19
C TYR A 84 1.49 -18.98 16.38
N SER A 85 2.33 -19.50 17.26
CA SER A 85 2.92 -18.74 18.36
C SER A 85 4.30 -19.31 18.65
N ASN A 86 5.31 -18.47 18.57
CA ASN A 86 6.67 -18.87 18.84
C ASN A 86 7.45 -17.72 19.48
N LYS A 87 8.35 -18.08 20.41
CA LYS A 87 9.32 -17.14 20.98
C LYS A 87 10.67 -17.39 20.33
N THR A 88 11.22 -16.36 19.71
CA THR A 88 12.48 -16.44 18.97
C THR A 88 13.30 -15.16 19.17
N ALA A 89 14.61 -15.28 18.95
CA ALA A 89 15.44 -14.10 18.74
C ALA A 89 15.22 -13.58 17.31
N LEU A 90 15.28 -12.25 17.13
CA LEU A 90 15.31 -11.61 15.82
C LEU A 90 16.67 -10.89 15.65
N PRO A 91 17.45 -11.21 14.60
CA PRO A 91 18.63 -10.42 14.27
C PRO A 91 18.22 -9.01 13.80
N ALA A 92 19.15 -8.06 13.89
CA ALA A 92 18.97 -6.74 13.30
C ALA A 92 18.76 -6.83 11.79
N GLY A 93 17.84 -6.03 11.26
CA GLY A 93 17.42 -6.01 9.86
C GLY A 93 16.14 -6.80 9.59
N GLU A 94 15.97 -7.24 8.35
CA GLU A 94 14.80 -8.01 7.90
C GLU A 94 14.91 -9.49 8.27
N THR A 95 13.85 -10.02 8.86
CA THR A 95 13.65 -11.46 9.07
C THR A 95 12.37 -11.90 8.37
N ARG A 96 12.46 -12.95 7.56
CA ARG A 96 11.31 -13.59 6.91
C ARG A 96 10.96 -14.87 7.65
N ILE A 97 9.70 -15.01 8.03
CA ILE A 97 9.14 -16.19 8.67
C ILE A 97 8.02 -16.71 7.78
N THR A 98 8.17 -17.95 7.34
CA THR A 98 7.14 -18.66 6.56
C THR A 98 6.58 -19.80 7.41
N PHE A 99 5.26 -19.97 7.38
CA PHE A 99 4.61 -21.13 7.93
C PHE A 99 3.37 -21.48 7.12
N THR A 100 3.03 -22.76 7.08
CA THR A 100 1.90 -23.26 6.29
C THR A 100 0.80 -23.79 7.19
N LYS A 101 -0.45 -23.66 6.71
CA LYS A 101 -1.61 -24.27 7.35
C LYS A 101 -2.57 -24.84 6.32
N THR A 102 -2.85 -26.13 6.44
CA THR A 102 -3.89 -26.78 5.62
C THR A 102 -5.30 -26.45 6.16
N LEU A 103 -6.18 -25.97 5.28
CA LEU A 103 -7.60 -25.81 5.57
C LEU A 103 -8.29 -27.16 5.78
N PRO A 104 -9.38 -27.22 6.57
CA PRO A 104 -10.09 -28.46 6.83
C PRO A 104 -10.64 -29.08 5.54
N SER A 105 -10.88 -30.40 5.58
CA SER A 105 -11.44 -31.14 4.44
C SER A 105 -12.86 -30.72 4.05
N CYS A 106 -13.57 -30.09 4.98
CA CYS A 106 -14.88 -29.49 4.78
C CYS A 106 -14.93 -28.18 5.58
N SER A 107 -14.80 -27.04 4.89
CA SER A 107 -14.82 -25.70 5.51
C SER A 107 -16.12 -25.47 6.28
N SER A 108 -17.28 -25.77 5.69
CA SER A 108 -18.58 -25.56 6.35
C SER A 108 -18.77 -26.45 7.59
N CYS A 109 -18.35 -27.73 7.55
CA CYS A 109 -18.38 -28.64 8.70
C CYS A 109 -17.52 -28.12 9.87
N ALA A 110 -16.42 -27.45 9.54
CA ALA A 110 -15.52 -26.78 10.47
C ALA A 110 -16.02 -25.41 10.96
N GLY A 111 -17.17 -24.94 10.46
CA GLY A 111 -17.75 -23.64 10.80
C GLY A 111 -17.12 -22.47 10.04
N ILE A 112 -16.47 -22.74 8.91
CA ILE A 112 -15.91 -21.75 7.99
C ILE A 112 -16.87 -21.63 6.81
N SER A 113 -17.61 -20.53 6.76
CA SER A 113 -18.51 -20.19 5.67
C SER A 113 -17.74 -19.55 4.51
N GLN A 114 -18.36 -19.45 3.34
CA GLN A 114 -17.79 -18.68 2.25
C GLN A 114 -17.74 -17.19 2.61
N GLY A 115 -16.61 -16.53 2.34
CA GLY A 115 -16.45 -15.10 2.58
C GLY A 115 -15.00 -14.73 2.90
N THR A 116 -14.83 -13.47 3.31
CA THR A 116 -13.53 -12.93 3.73
C THR A 116 -13.19 -13.32 5.15
N TYR A 117 -11.92 -13.66 5.37
CA TYR A 117 -11.31 -13.95 6.66
C TYR A 117 -10.03 -13.14 6.83
N PHE A 118 -9.72 -12.82 8.08
CA PHE A 118 -8.53 -12.07 8.45
C PHE A 118 -7.48 -13.00 9.07
N ILE A 119 -6.22 -12.69 8.77
CA ILE A 119 -5.04 -13.23 9.42
C ILE A 119 -4.34 -12.06 10.10
N ASP A 120 -4.26 -12.12 11.42
CA ASP A 120 -3.65 -11.10 12.26
C ASP A 120 -2.30 -11.60 12.77
N ALA A 121 -1.25 -10.85 12.48
CA ALA A 121 0.06 -11.02 13.06
C ALA A 121 0.28 -10.00 14.19
N ALA A 122 0.83 -10.46 15.31
CA ALA A 122 1.32 -9.64 16.39
C ALA A 122 2.76 -10.04 16.71
N VAL A 123 3.65 -9.07 16.71
CA VAL A 123 5.07 -9.23 17.08
C VAL A 123 5.32 -8.37 18.30
N SER A 124 5.72 -9.00 19.41
CA SER A 124 5.96 -8.30 20.67
C SER A 124 7.38 -8.49 21.19
N SER A 125 7.97 -7.41 21.68
CA SER A 125 9.27 -7.41 22.36
C SER A 125 9.25 -6.36 23.48
N GLY A 126 9.37 -6.82 24.73
CA GLY A 126 9.12 -5.96 25.90
C GLY A 126 7.70 -5.39 25.87
N ASP A 127 7.59 -4.07 26.01
CA ASP A 127 6.31 -3.34 25.96
C ASP A 127 5.88 -2.96 24.52
N THR A 128 6.74 -3.21 23.53
CA THR A 128 6.42 -2.90 22.13
C THR A 128 5.62 -4.05 21.54
N VAL A 129 4.44 -3.73 20.98
CA VAL A 129 3.61 -4.66 20.21
C VAL A 129 3.32 -4.03 18.86
N VAL A 130 3.63 -4.75 17.79
CA VAL A 130 3.32 -4.33 16.42
C VAL A 130 2.37 -5.34 15.81
N THR A 131 1.35 -4.85 15.12
CA THR A 131 0.32 -5.69 14.51
C THR A 131 0.19 -5.44 13.02
N ALA A 132 -0.22 -6.47 12.29
CA ALA A 132 -0.60 -6.36 10.89
C ALA A 132 -1.74 -7.34 10.60
N THR A 133 -2.64 -6.93 9.72
CA THR A 133 -3.76 -7.77 9.26
C THR A 133 -3.63 -7.99 7.77
N HIS A 134 -3.93 -9.21 7.32
CA HIS A 134 -3.97 -9.61 5.92
C HIS A 134 -5.29 -10.34 5.65
N SER A 135 -5.99 -9.93 4.60
CA SER A 135 -7.26 -10.52 4.20
C SER A 135 -7.10 -11.64 3.19
N ILE A 136 -7.89 -12.70 3.37
CA ILE A 136 -8.08 -13.78 2.39
C ILE A 136 -9.56 -14.06 2.19
N ALA A 137 -9.93 -14.71 1.10
CA ALA A 137 -11.24 -15.31 0.91
C ALA A 137 -11.19 -16.83 1.04
N ILE A 138 -12.24 -17.41 1.61
CA ILE A 138 -12.49 -18.84 1.57
C ILE A 138 -13.77 -19.10 0.80
N THR A 139 -13.72 -20.03 -0.15
CA THR A 139 -14.85 -20.40 -1.00
C THR A 139 -15.30 -21.82 -0.75
N SER A 140 -16.58 -22.08 -1.04
CA SER A 140 -17.16 -23.43 -0.95
C SER A 140 -16.68 -24.36 -2.07
N THR A 141 -16.28 -23.77 -3.20
CA THR A 141 -15.87 -24.47 -4.41
C THR A 141 -14.50 -23.95 -4.87
N ALA A 142 -13.62 -24.87 -5.26
CA ALA A 142 -12.30 -24.52 -5.80
C ALA A 142 -12.43 -23.67 -7.08
N ASN A 143 -11.48 -22.76 -7.31
CA ASN A 143 -11.44 -21.83 -8.45
C ASN A 143 -12.64 -20.87 -8.56
N THR A 144 -13.49 -20.80 -7.53
CA THR A 144 -14.47 -19.71 -7.44
C THR A 144 -13.73 -18.43 -7.08
N VAL A 145 -13.93 -17.38 -7.88
CA VAL A 145 -13.45 -16.04 -7.56
C VAL A 145 -14.55 -15.32 -6.79
N ILE A 146 -14.18 -14.60 -5.72
CA ILE A 146 -15.04 -13.67 -5.00
C ILE A 146 -14.22 -12.44 -4.60
N PRO A 147 -14.85 -11.28 -4.32
CA PRO A 147 -14.15 -10.14 -3.78
C PRO A 147 -13.55 -10.44 -2.41
N VAL A 148 -12.38 -9.86 -2.12
CA VAL A 148 -11.71 -10.00 -0.82
C VAL A 148 -11.80 -8.67 -0.08
N ASN A 149 -12.64 -8.58 0.94
CA ASN A 149 -12.77 -7.35 1.71
C ASN A 149 -11.48 -7.06 2.48
N VAL A 150 -10.95 -5.85 2.40
CA VAL A 150 -9.66 -5.48 2.98
C VAL A 150 -9.81 -4.39 4.03
N ALA A 151 -9.00 -4.50 5.09
CA ALA A 151 -8.92 -3.47 6.12
C ALA A 151 -8.09 -2.28 5.62
N VAL A 152 -8.33 -1.08 6.16
CA VAL A 152 -7.67 0.15 5.71
C VAL A 152 -6.16 0.13 5.97
N GLU A 153 -5.72 -0.53 7.04
CA GLU A 153 -4.31 -0.70 7.40
C GLU A 153 -3.56 -1.56 6.37
N GLU A 154 -4.24 -2.57 5.81
CA GLU A 154 -3.68 -3.40 4.75
C GLU A 154 -3.53 -2.62 3.45
N VAL A 155 -4.54 -1.83 3.09
CA VAL A 155 -4.47 -0.91 1.94
C VAL A 155 -3.36 0.09 2.12
N LYS A 156 -3.21 0.68 3.32
CA LYS A 156 -2.13 1.62 3.64
C LYS A 156 -0.75 1.01 3.41
N ARG A 157 -0.54 -0.23 3.87
CA ARG A 157 0.72 -0.97 3.62
C ARG A 157 0.97 -1.17 2.13
N TRP A 158 -0.06 -1.45 1.33
CA TRP A 158 0.10 -1.58 -0.12
C TRP A 158 0.39 -0.24 -0.79
N THR A 159 -0.26 0.85 -0.39
CA THR A 159 0.00 2.18 -0.97
C THR A 159 1.38 2.74 -0.61
N ASP A 160 1.92 2.37 0.55
CA ASP A 160 3.26 2.79 0.97
C ASP A 160 4.38 1.96 0.32
N ASN A 161 4.04 0.78 -0.20
CA ASN A 161 4.99 -0.11 -0.86
C ASN A 161 5.01 0.15 -2.36
N ALA A 162 6.07 0.80 -2.85
CA ALA A 162 6.25 1.09 -4.26
C ALA A 162 6.28 -0.15 -5.17
N ASP A 163 6.62 -1.32 -4.63
CA ASP A 163 6.62 -2.59 -5.38
C ASP A 163 5.24 -3.26 -5.42
N ALA A 164 4.24 -2.73 -4.70
CA ALA A 164 2.89 -3.29 -4.72
C ALA A 164 2.15 -2.97 -6.03
N GLU A 165 1.79 -4.00 -6.78
CA GLU A 165 1.03 -3.86 -8.03
C GLU A 165 -0.48 -3.71 -7.79
N ILE A 166 -0.87 -2.57 -7.20
CA ILE A 166 -2.26 -2.22 -6.94
C ILE A 166 -2.75 -1.07 -7.84
N VAL A 167 -4.07 -0.98 -8.01
CA VAL A 167 -4.76 0.22 -8.51
C VAL A 167 -5.86 0.54 -7.52
N VAL A 168 -5.81 1.75 -6.96
CA VAL A 168 -6.86 2.25 -6.05
C VAL A 168 -7.91 2.99 -6.88
N VAL A 169 -9.18 2.69 -6.65
CA VAL A 169 -10.32 3.26 -7.39
C VAL A 169 -11.32 3.85 -6.41
N ASP A 170 -11.64 5.13 -6.60
CA ASP A 170 -12.66 5.84 -5.86
C ASP A 170 -13.99 5.78 -6.64
N LEU A 171 -15.00 5.20 -6.00
CA LEU A 171 -16.34 4.99 -6.57
C LEU A 171 -17.31 6.14 -6.28
N ARG A 172 -16.89 7.14 -5.50
CA ARG A 172 -17.71 8.30 -5.15
C ARG A 172 -17.89 9.25 -6.34
N SER A 173 -18.70 10.29 -6.16
CA SER A 173 -18.86 11.34 -7.18
C SER A 173 -17.53 12.06 -7.47
N ALA A 174 -17.44 12.72 -8.63
CA ALA A 174 -16.24 13.48 -8.99
C ALA A 174 -16.00 14.63 -8.00
N GLU A 175 -17.07 15.26 -7.52
CA GLU A 175 -17.03 16.33 -6.53
C GLU A 175 -16.48 15.85 -5.18
N GLU A 176 -16.88 14.65 -4.73
CA GLU A 176 -16.36 14.03 -3.52
C GLU A 176 -14.89 13.62 -3.65
N TYR A 177 -14.49 13.12 -4.83
CA TYR A 177 -13.11 12.82 -5.15
C TYR A 177 -12.26 14.10 -5.06
N ASP A 178 -12.69 15.18 -5.73
CA ASP A 178 -11.97 16.45 -5.77
C ASP A 178 -11.79 17.08 -4.39
N ALA A 179 -12.78 16.90 -3.51
CA ALA A 179 -12.76 17.38 -2.14
C ALA A 179 -11.79 16.62 -1.22
N GLY A 180 -11.35 15.41 -1.60
CA GLY A 180 -10.38 14.63 -0.85
C GLY A 180 -10.46 13.13 -1.15
N HIS A 181 -9.36 12.53 -1.57
CA HIS A 181 -9.26 11.12 -1.93
C HIS A 181 -7.93 10.49 -1.46
N ILE A 182 -7.85 9.17 -1.47
CA ILE A 182 -6.59 8.45 -1.23
C ILE A 182 -5.59 8.80 -2.33
N ILE A 183 -4.36 9.17 -1.97
CA ILE A 183 -3.31 9.56 -2.93
C ILE A 183 -3.11 8.50 -4.02
N GLY A 184 -3.08 8.95 -5.28
CA GLY A 184 -2.93 8.06 -6.44
C GLY A 184 -4.15 7.19 -6.77
N ALA A 185 -5.30 7.40 -6.09
CA ALA A 185 -6.55 6.78 -6.48
C ALA A 185 -7.01 7.28 -7.86
N ARG A 186 -7.83 6.50 -8.54
CA ARG A 186 -8.46 6.88 -9.80
C ARG A 186 -9.94 7.11 -9.57
N SER A 187 -10.42 8.29 -9.96
CA SER A 187 -11.86 8.58 -9.94
C SER A 187 -12.58 7.72 -10.99
N MET A 188 -13.42 6.78 -10.53
CA MET A 188 -14.32 6.01 -11.38
C MET A 188 -15.68 5.88 -10.66
N PRO A 189 -16.49 6.95 -10.67
CA PRO A 189 -17.77 6.97 -9.98
C PRO A 189 -18.64 5.77 -10.35
N LEU A 190 -19.27 5.12 -9.37
CA LEU A 190 -20.08 3.91 -9.60
C LEU A 190 -21.17 4.13 -10.65
N ALA A 191 -21.79 5.32 -10.68
CA ALA A 191 -22.80 5.69 -11.67
C ALA A 191 -22.29 5.65 -13.13
N ASN A 192 -20.97 5.79 -13.33
CA ASN A 192 -20.30 5.80 -14.62
C ASN A 192 -19.46 4.53 -14.85
N LEU A 193 -19.56 3.54 -13.96
CA LEU A 193 -18.79 2.30 -14.08
C LEU A 193 -19.37 1.47 -15.23
N SER A 194 -18.55 1.28 -16.26
CA SER A 194 -18.94 0.60 -17.50
C SER A 194 -17.75 -0.14 -18.09
N ASN A 195 -17.98 -0.97 -19.12
CA ASN A 195 -16.92 -1.61 -19.91
C ASN A 195 -15.85 -0.62 -20.38
N GLN A 196 -16.22 0.61 -20.79
CA GLN A 196 -15.27 1.61 -21.28
C GLN A 196 -14.40 2.15 -20.15
N THR A 197 -15.01 2.50 -19.01
CA THR A 197 -14.30 3.02 -17.84
C THR A 197 -13.38 1.94 -17.25
N ALA A 198 -13.86 0.70 -17.18
CA ALA A 198 -13.11 -0.47 -16.75
C ALA A 198 -11.88 -0.75 -17.63
N ALA A 199 -12.00 -0.61 -18.95
CA ALA A 199 -10.89 -0.84 -19.89
C ALA A 199 -9.69 0.11 -19.66
N THR A 200 -9.87 1.19 -18.91
CA THR A 200 -8.78 2.11 -18.55
C THR A 200 -7.89 1.56 -17.42
N VAL A 201 -8.29 0.47 -16.77
CA VAL A 201 -7.59 -0.16 -15.63
C VAL A 201 -7.06 -1.52 -16.04
N ASN A 202 -5.82 -1.84 -15.65
CA ASN A 202 -5.24 -3.15 -15.91
C ASN A 202 -5.89 -4.22 -15.00
N THR A 203 -6.66 -5.13 -15.61
CA THR A 203 -7.39 -6.20 -14.92
C THR A 203 -6.51 -7.24 -14.24
N SER A 204 -5.21 -7.32 -14.58
CA SER A 204 -4.26 -8.24 -13.94
C SER A 204 -3.76 -7.74 -12.57
N LYS A 205 -3.94 -6.45 -12.27
CA LYS A 205 -3.52 -5.85 -11.00
C LYS A 205 -4.57 -6.08 -9.91
N LYS A 206 -4.16 -5.92 -8.65
CA LYS A 206 -5.12 -5.86 -7.54
C LYS A 206 -5.91 -4.56 -7.63
N ILE A 207 -7.22 -4.63 -7.75
CA ILE A 207 -8.09 -3.46 -7.81
C ILE A 207 -8.69 -3.21 -6.44
N VAL A 208 -8.16 -2.21 -5.75
CA VAL A 208 -8.68 -1.77 -4.45
C VAL A 208 -9.77 -0.74 -4.72
N ILE A 209 -10.98 -1.00 -4.24
CA ILE A 209 -12.13 -0.10 -4.47
C ILE A 209 -12.68 0.42 -3.16
N TYR A 210 -13.07 1.69 -3.13
CA TYR A 210 -13.73 2.26 -1.96
C TYR A 210 -14.83 3.23 -2.37
N SER A 211 -15.79 3.39 -1.46
CA SER A 211 -16.82 4.42 -1.48
C SER A 211 -16.75 5.23 -0.19
N ALA A 212 -17.73 6.08 0.11
CA ALA A 212 -17.71 6.91 1.32
C ALA A 212 -17.60 6.08 2.62
N ASP A 213 -18.45 5.07 2.77
CA ASP A 213 -18.58 4.21 3.96
C ASP A 213 -18.45 2.71 3.65
N GLY A 214 -18.21 2.35 2.38
CA GLY A 214 -18.13 0.97 1.91
C GLY A 214 -19.47 0.35 1.47
N SER A 215 -20.60 1.06 1.63
CA SER A 215 -21.94 0.55 1.30
C SER A 215 -22.11 0.17 -0.18
N ASN A 216 -21.45 0.91 -1.07
CA ASN A 216 -21.52 0.70 -2.52
C ASN A 216 -20.49 -0.34 -3.02
N SER A 217 -19.59 -0.81 -2.15
CA SER A 217 -18.47 -1.65 -2.56
C SER A 217 -18.90 -3.05 -3.01
N SER A 218 -20.02 -3.59 -2.50
CA SER A 218 -20.54 -4.91 -2.94
C SER A 218 -21.03 -4.87 -4.39
N ALA A 219 -21.94 -3.94 -4.71
CA ALA A 219 -22.48 -3.79 -6.06
C ALA A 219 -21.39 -3.44 -7.08
N ALA A 220 -20.44 -2.57 -6.70
CA ALA A 220 -19.29 -2.25 -7.53
C ALA A 220 -18.39 -3.48 -7.77
N SER A 221 -18.18 -4.31 -6.73
CA SER A 221 -17.37 -5.52 -6.87
C SER A 221 -18.02 -6.51 -7.84
N GLU A 222 -19.33 -6.75 -7.71
CA GLU A 222 -20.07 -7.63 -8.62
C GLU A 222 -19.96 -7.13 -10.07
N LEU A 223 -20.18 -5.85 -10.30
CA LEU A 223 -20.04 -5.25 -11.63
C LEU A 223 -18.61 -5.40 -12.18
N LEU A 224 -17.58 -5.13 -11.38
CA LEU A 224 -16.20 -5.33 -11.82
C LEU A 224 -15.91 -6.80 -12.16
N MET A 225 -16.43 -7.74 -11.38
CA MET A 225 -16.25 -9.16 -11.69
C MET A 225 -16.95 -9.56 -12.99
N GLU A 226 -18.15 -9.04 -13.27
CA GLU A 226 -18.84 -9.24 -14.55
C GLU A 226 -18.04 -8.65 -15.73
N LEU A 227 -17.29 -7.58 -15.48
CA LEU A 227 -16.39 -6.93 -16.44
C LEU A 227 -15.04 -7.64 -16.57
N GLY A 228 -14.85 -8.79 -15.91
CA GLY A 228 -13.67 -9.65 -16.03
C GLY A 228 -12.53 -9.36 -15.07
N PHE A 229 -12.77 -8.58 -14.00
CA PHE A 229 -11.78 -8.41 -12.94
C PHE A 229 -11.83 -9.57 -11.95
N GLU A 230 -10.71 -10.28 -11.79
CA GLU A 230 -10.61 -11.43 -10.88
C GLU A 230 -10.07 -11.05 -9.49
N ARG A 231 -9.47 -9.86 -9.36
CA ARG A 231 -8.74 -9.44 -8.16
C ARG A 231 -9.31 -8.13 -7.60
N VAL A 232 -10.51 -8.20 -7.04
CA VAL A 232 -11.25 -7.05 -6.51
C VAL A 232 -11.21 -7.02 -4.97
N TYR A 233 -10.77 -5.90 -4.41
CA TYR A 233 -10.55 -5.70 -2.98
C TYR A 233 -11.34 -4.49 -2.46
N PRO A 234 -12.61 -4.68 -2.08
CA PRO A 234 -13.40 -3.62 -1.46
C PRO A 234 -12.85 -3.25 -0.08
N VAL A 235 -12.63 -1.95 0.15
CA VAL A 235 -12.17 -1.41 1.44
C VAL A 235 -13.33 -1.37 2.43
N ILE A 236 -13.14 -2.02 3.58
CA ILE A 236 -14.11 -2.04 4.68
C ILE A 236 -14.21 -0.65 5.29
N GLY A 237 -15.43 -0.11 5.39
CA GLY A 237 -15.67 1.22 5.95
C GLY A 237 -15.30 2.39 5.01
N GLY A 238 -14.83 2.10 3.79
CA GLY A 238 -14.59 3.11 2.77
C GLY A 238 -13.58 4.19 3.18
N LEU A 239 -13.75 5.40 2.62
CA LEU A 239 -12.91 6.55 2.97
C LEU A 239 -13.11 7.02 4.41
N GLN A 240 -14.29 6.79 4.99
CA GLN A 240 -14.54 7.13 6.39
C GLN A 240 -13.56 6.39 7.32
N ALA A 241 -13.44 5.06 7.18
CA ALA A 241 -12.50 4.28 7.99
C ALA A 241 -11.03 4.68 7.75
N TRP A 242 -10.69 5.08 6.52
CA TRP A 242 -9.37 5.61 6.19
C TRP A 242 -9.06 6.89 6.97
N ASN A 243 -10.01 7.82 6.99
CA ASN A 243 -9.90 9.08 7.73
C ASN A 243 -9.88 8.85 9.25
N GLU A 244 -10.71 7.94 9.77
CA GLU A 244 -10.74 7.56 11.20
C GLU A 244 -9.40 6.95 11.66
N SER A 245 -8.68 6.29 10.74
CA SER A 245 -7.33 5.79 10.97
C SER A 245 -6.24 6.86 10.92
N GLY A 246 -6.61 8.12 10.63
CA GLY A 246 -5.69 9.26 10.54
C GLY A 246 -4.79 9.24 9.30
N TYR A 247 -5.15 8.45 8.28
CA TYR A 247 -4.38 8.40 7.04
C TYR A 247 -4.65 9.62 6.17
N ALA A 248 -3.60 10.10 5.50
CA ALA A 248 -3.70 11.29 4.67
C ALA A 248 -4.59 11.07 3.45
N VAL A 249 -5.31 12.13 3.09
CA VAL A 249 -6.02 12.27 1.82
C VAL A 249 -5.46 13.50 1.12
N VAL A 250 -5.59 13.53 -0.19
CA VAL A 250 -5.16 14.65 -1.05
C VAL A 250 -6.36 15.20 -1.78
N THR A 251 -6.34 16.50 -2.06
CA THR A 251 -7.31 17.13 -2.95
C THR A 251 -6.76 17.18 -4.37
N THR A 252 -7.63 17.28 -5.37
CA THR A 252 -7.19 17.40 -6.79
C THR A 252 -6.32 18.65 -7.01
N ALA A 253 -6.52 19.71 -6.21
CA ALA A 253 -5.67 20.90 -6.25
C ALA A 253 -4.24 20.63 -5.73
N GLU A 254 -4.07 19.71 -4.79
CA GLU A 254 -2.78 19.33 -4.20
C GLU A 254 -2.06 18.23 -5.00
N GLU A 255 -2.79 17.39 -5.76
CA GLU A 255 -2.20 16.41 -6.69
C GLU A 255 -1.69 17.04 -8.00
N THR A 256 -1.90 18.34 -8.22
CA THR A 256 -1.38 19.01 -9.41
C THR A 256 0.12 18.70 -9.52
N PRO A 257 0.59 18.03 -10.58
CA PRO A 257 1.99 17.67 -10.68
C PRO A 257 2.75 18.98 -10.67
N THR A 258 3.53 19.20 -9.62
CA THR A 258 4.66 20.11 -9.71
C THR A 258 5.42 19.62 -10.93
N ALA A 259 5.32 20.37 -12.04
CA ALA A 259 5.98 20.04 -13.29
C ALA A 259 7.39 19.58 -12.94
N ALA A 260 7.69 18.32 -13.26
CA ALA A 260 8.92 17.67 -12.87
C ALA A 260 10.10 18.66 -13.08
N PRO A 261 10.88 19.01 -12.04
CA PRO A 261 12.04 19.87 -12.21
C PRO A 261 13.08 19.09 -13.01
N GLY A 262 12.99 19.13 -14.33
CA GLY A 262 13.80 18.29 -15.21
C GLY A 262 13.53 18.43 -16.70
N PHE A 263 12.34 18.84 -17.13
CA PHE A 263 12.04 19.01 -18.57
C PHE A 263 12.63 20.31 -19.17
N GLU A 264 12.87 21.33 -18.36
CA GLU A 264 13.50 22.59 -18.80
C GLU A 264 14.95 22.38 -19.29
N LEU A 265 15.72 21.50 -18.62
CA LEU A 265 17.11 21.25 -18.99
C LEU A 265 17.25 20.47 -20.31
N ALA A 266 16.32 19.56 -20.61
CA ALA A 266 16.36 18.78 -21.84
C ALA A 266 16.18 19.65 -23.10
N LEU A 267 15.29 20.66 -23.03
CA LEU A 267 15.10 21.63 -24.11
C LEU A 267 16.32 22.53 -24.30
N VAL A 268 16.95 22.98 -23.19
CA VAL A 268 18.17 23.81 -23.26
C VAL A 268 19.32 23.03 -23.87
N ILE A 269 19.52 21.77 -23.50
CA ILE A 269 20.58 20.92 -24.08
C ILE A 269 20.31 20.65 -25.57
N ALA A 270 19.06 20.38 -25.96
CA ALA A 270 18.71 20.18 -27.37
C ALA A 270 18.98 21.44 -28.21
N ALA A 271 18.68 22.64 -27.69
CA ALA A 271 18.95 23.91 -28.36
C ALA A 271 20.46 24.20 -28.51
N LEU A 272 21.27 23.89 -27.48
CA LEU A 272 22.72 24.04 -27.52
C LEU A 272 23.36 23.06 -28.51
N MET A 273 22.87 21.83 -28.58
CA MET A 273 23.35 20.82 -29.53
C MET A 273 22.97 21.17 -30.98
N ALA A 274 21.77 21.71 -31.21
CA ALA A 274 21.35 22.21 -32.53
C ALA A 274 22.20 23.42 -32.97
N GLY A 275 22.51 24.34 -32.06
CA GLY A 275 23.40 25.48 -32.34
C GLY A 275 24.84 25.06 -32.66
N ALA A 276 25.39 24.09 -31.92
CA ALA A 276 26.71 23.51 -32.19
C ALA A 276 26.75 22.74 -33.52
N TYR A 277 25.69 22.00 -33.86
CA TYR A 277 25.58 21.27 -35.12
C TYR A 277 25.52 22.20 -36.34
N LEU A 278 24.75 23.29 -36.24
CA LEU A 278 24.61 24.28 -37.31
C LEU A 278 25.89 25.10 -37.53
N THR A 279 26.68 25.32 -36.49
CA THR A 279 27.98 26.03 -36.59
C THR A 279 29.09 25.12 -37.10
N TRP A 280 29.07 23.82 -36.78
CA TRP A 280 29.98 22.83 -37.37
C TRP A 280 29.74 22.62 -38.87
N ARG A 281 28.48 22.56 -39.32
CA ARG A 281 28.13 22.35 -40.75
C ARG A 281 28.45 23.54 -41.67
N ARG A 282 28.79 24.71 -41.12
CA ARG A 282 29.10 25.95 -41.87
C ARG A 282 30.60 26.26 -41.98
N ARG A 283 31.48 25.41 -41.44
CA ARG A 283 32.92 25.44 -41.71
C ARG A 283 33.28 24.33 -42.69
#